data_AF-A0A497PW60-F1
#
_entry.id   AF-A0A497PW60-F1
#
_cell.length_a   1.000
_cell.length_b   1.000
_cell.length_c   1.000
_cell.angle_alpha   90.00
_cell.angle_beta   90.00
_cell.angle_gamma   90.00
#
_symmetry.space_group_name_H-M   'P 1'
#
loop_
_entity.id
_entity.type
_entity.pdbx_description
1 polymer ?
#
loop_
_entity_poly.entity_id
_entity_poly.type
_entity_poly.pdbx_seq_one_letter_code
_entity_poly.pdbx_strand_id
1 'polypeptide(L)'
;MIQVFDDGMASIREEFNQTSHEEFLNTRFKPFCETGDAKNWAHFVPEMMTHMAMHKMQLWMYLKLHGLPVTMGTYYGTENR
;
A
#
# COMPACT_ATOMS: atom_id res chain seq x y z
N MET A 1 -3.73 -9.37 12.69
CA MET A 1 -2.84 -8.44 11.96
C MET A 1 -2.81 -8.77 10.47
N ILE A 2 -2.49 -10.01 10.07
CA ILE A 2 -2.57 -10.43 8.65
C ILE A 2 -4.00 -10.32 8.11
N GLN A 3 -5.00 -10.86 8.81
CA GLN A 3 -6.41 -10.74 8.39
C GLN A 3 -6.86 -9.28 8.19
N VAL A 4 -6.48 -8.37 9.09
CA VAL A 4 -6.82 -6.93 8.98
C VAL A 4 -6.16 -6.31 7.74
N PHE A 5 -4.94 -6.72 7.41
CA PHE A 5 -4.27 -6.29 6.19
C PHE A 5 -4.98 -6.85 4.95
N ASP A 6 -5.35 -8.13 4.95
CA ASP A 6 -6.06 -8.78 3.85
C ASP A 6 -7.44 -8.14 3.60
N ASP A 7 -8.20 -7.89 4.67
CA ASP A 7 -9.50 -7.21 4.63
C ASP A 7 -9.35 -5.77 4.12
N GLY A 8 -8.31 -5.06 4.56
CA GLY A 8 -7.99 -3.72 4.07
C GLY A 8 -7.64 -3.70 2.59
N MET A 9 -6.81 -4.65 2.12
CA MET A 9 -6.46 -4.80 0.71
C MET A 9 -7.67 -5.18 -0.15
N ALA A 10 -8.56 -6.04 0.35
CA ALA A 10 -9.81 -6.37 -0.32
C ALA A 10 -10.69 -5.13 -0.49
N SER A 11 -10.83 -4.32 0.56
CA SER A 11 -11.64 -3.09 0.54
C SER A 11 -11.10 -2.06 -0.46
N ILE A 12 -9.78 -1.81 -0.47
CA ILE A 12 -9.14 -0.89 -1.43
C ILE A 12 -9.33 -1.40 -2.87
N ARG A 13 -9.21 -2.71 -3.08
CA ARG A 13 -9.40 -3.31 -4.40
C ARG A 13 -10.83 -3.15 -4.90
N GLU A 14 -11.82 -3.33 -4.03
CA GLU A 14 -13.22 -3.12 -4.36
C GLU A 14 -13.48 -1.67 -4.78
N GLU A 15 -12.99 -0.71 -3.99
CA GLU A 15 -13.10 0.73 -4.29
C GLU A 15 -12.51 1.07 -5.67
N PHE A 16 -11.28 0.62 -5.95
CA PHE A 16 -10.61 0.92 -7.23
C PHE A 16 -11.26 0.23 -8.43
N ASN A 17 -11.91 -0.91 -8.25
CA ASN A 17 -12.66 -1.55 -9.33
C ASN A 17 -13.96 -0.79 -9.66
N GLN A 18 -14.52 -0.07 -8.70
CA GLN A 18 -15.76 0.70 -8.87
C GLN A 18 -15.47 2.14 -9.32
N THR A 19 -14.27 2.65 -9.07
CA THR A 19 -13.87 4.04 -9.41
C THR A 19 -13.52 4.17 -10.89
N SER A 20 -14.22 5.05 -11.61
CA SER A 20 -13.88 5.38 -12.99
C SER A 20 -12.58 6.22 -13.09
N HIS A 21 -11.95 6.25 -14.27
CA HIS A 21 -10.75 7.08 -14.48
C HIS A 21 -11.01 8.57 -14.21
N GLU A 22 -12.19 9.08 -14.56
CA GLU A 22 -12.55 10.47 -14.31
C GLU A 22 -12.71 10.74 -12.81
N GLU A 23 -13.38 9.86 -12.07
CA GLU A 23 -13.50 9.98 -10.61
C GLU A 23 -12.13 9.86 -9.94
N PHE A 24 -11.25 8.99 -10.42
CA PHE A 24 -9.90 8.85 -9.87
C PHE A 24 -9.11 10.17 -9.93
N LEU A 25 -9.31 10.96 -10.99
CA LEU A 25 -8.64 12.24 -11.19
C LEU A 25 -9.37 13.42 -10.56
N ASN A 26 -10.69 13.34 -10.39
CA ASN A 26 -11.53 14.48 -9.97
C ASN A 26 -11.98 14.40 -8.51
N THR A 27 -12.08 13.21 -7.92
CA THR A 27 -12.50 13.03 -6.53
C THR A 27 -11.47 13.67 -5.62
N ARG A 28 -11.87 14.71 -4.90
CA ARG A 28 -11.03 15.38 -3.91
C ARG A 28 -11.33 14.84 -2.53
N PHE A 29 -10.34 14.26 -1.89
CA PHE A 29 -10.41 13.80 -0.51
C PHE A 29 -9.35 14.45 0.35
N LYS A 30 -9.68 14.57 1.64
CA LYS A 30 -8.78 15.08 2.67
C LYS A 30 -8.72 14.04 3.79
N PRO A 31 -7.67 13.21 3.83
CA PRO A 31 -7.47 12.29 4.94
C PRO A 31 -7.45 13.05 6.27
N PHE A 32 -7.98 12.44 7.33
CA PHE A 32 -8.06 13.07 8.66
C PHE A 32 -6.69 13.46 9.23
N CYS A 33 -5.62 12.81 8.74
CA CYS A 33 -4.23 13.02 9.15
C CYS A 33 -3.49 14.08 8.32
N GLU A 34 -4.06 14.56 7.21
CA GLU A 34 -3.42 15.53 6.31
C GLU A 34 -3.82 16.96 6.67
N THR A 35 -2.82 17.84 6.79
CA THR A 35 -3.01 19.29 6.81
C THR A 35 -2.85 19.83 5.38
N GLY A 36 -3.80 20.64 4.92
CA GLY A 36 -3.78 21.21 3.57
C GLY A 36 -5.08 21.03 2.79
N ASP A 37 -4.99 21.25 1.48
CA ASP A 37 -6.11 21.13 0.55
C ASP A 37 -6.45 19.67 0.25
N ALA A 38 -7.70 19.42 -0.11
CA ALA A 38 -8.13 18.11 -0.58
C ALA A 38 -7.46 17.80 -1.93
N LYS A 39 -6.92 16.58 -2.06
CA LYS A 39 -6.21 16.11 -3.27
C LYS A 39 -6.93 14.87 -3.84
N ASN A 40 -6.55 14.44 -5.03
CA ASN A 40 -7.20 13.32 -5.71
C ASN A 40 -6.45 11.99 -5.56
N TRP A 41 -7.05 10.90 -6.04
CA TRP A 41 -6.46 9.55 -5.89
C TRP A 41 -5.10 9.44 -6.58
N ALA A 42 -4.91 10.14 -7.70
CA ALA A 42 -3.62 10.20 -8.38
C ALA A 42 -2.50 10.77 -7.52
N HIS A 43 -2.81 11.63 -6.53
CA HIS A 43 -1.83 12.10 -5.57
C HIS A 43 -1.51 11.06 -4.50
N PHE A 44 -2.55 10.44 -3.92
CA PHE A 44 -2.40 9.61 -2.72
C PHE A 44 -2.03 8.16 -3.01
N VAL A 45 -2.35 7.61 -4.17
CA VAL A 45 -1.96 6.23 -4.52
C VAL A 45 -0.43 6.04 -4.50
N PRO A 46 0.38 6.92 -5.11
CA PRO A 46 1.83 6.85 -4.98
C PRO A 46 2.33 6.92 -3.54
N GLU A 47 1.72 7.76 -2.70
CA GLU A 47 2.07 7.89 -1.28
C GLU A 47 1.75 6.60 -0.51
N MET A 48 0.55 6.04 -0.70
CA MET A 48 0.15 4.76 -0.10
C MET A 48 1.12 3.64 -0.51
N MET A 49 1.44 3.53 -1.80
CA MET A 49 2.38 2.53 -2.30
C MET A 49 3.77 2.67 -1.70
N THR A 50 4.28 3.90 -1.60
CA THR A 50 5.58 4.20 -0.97
C THR A 50 5.58 3.83 0.51
N HIS A 51 4.50 4.16 1.22
CA HIS A 51 4.35 3.87 2.64
C HIS A 51 4.32 2.35 2.89
N MET A 52 3.56 1.60 2.09
CA MET A 52 3.55 0.13 2.15
C MET A 52 4.92 -0.46 1.85
N ALA A 53 5.63 0.04 0.84
CA ALA A 53 6.97 -0.43 0.49
C ALA A 53 7.97 -0.20 1.64
N MET A 54 7.90 0.96 2.30
CA MET A 54 8.72 1.27 3.48
C MET A 54 8.49 0.26 4.61
N HIS A 55 7.24 0.00 4.99
CA HIS A 55 6.92 -0.96 6.06
C HIS A 55 7.26 -2.40 5.68
N LYS A 56 7.10 -2.77 4.41
CA LYS A 56 7.52 -4.07 3.89
C LYS A 56 9.03 -4.26 4.00
N MET A 57 9.82 -3.23 3.72
CA MET A 57 11.27 -3.26 3.90
C MET A 57 11.65 -3.42 5.39
N GLN A 58 10.99 -2.69 6.28
CA GLN A 58 11.22 -2.82 7.73
C GLN A 58 10.94 -4.26 8.21
N LEU A 59 9.84 -4.86 7.78
CA LEU A 59 9.53 -6.26 8.09
C LEU A 59 10.60 -7.20 7.54
N TRP A 60 10.99 -7.03 6.28
CA TRP A 60 12.05 -7.82 5.65
C TRP A 60 13.37 -7.73 6.43
N MET A 61 13.76 -6.53 6.88
CA MET A 61 14.95 -6.32 7.70
C MET A 61 14.84 -7.07 9.03
N TYR A 62 13.70 -7.03 9.71
CA TYR A 62 13.51 -7.76 10.96
C TYR A 62 13.62 -9.27 10.77
N LEU A 63 13.02 -9.82 9.70
CA LEU A 63 13.14 -11.25 9.38
C LEU A 63 14.59 -11.63 9.10
N LYS A 64 15.34 -10.77 8.38
CA LYS A 64 16.76 -10.98 8.08
C LYS A 64 17.61 -10.98 9.36
N LEU A 65 17.40 -10.01 10.24
CA LEU A 65 18.10 -9.90 11.52
C LEU A 65 17.79 -11.07 12.46
N HIS A 66 16.61 -11.67 12.36
CA HIS A 66 16.24 -12.88 13.09
C HIS A 66 16.83 -14.18 12.47
N GLY A 67 17.61 -14.08 11.40
CA GLY A 67 18.27 -15.22 10.76
C GLY A 67 17.36 -16.04 9.83
N LEU A 68 16.17 -15.54 9.48
CA LEU A 68 15.31 -16.21 8.50
C LEU A 68 15.88 -16.07 7.08
N PRO A 69 15.62 -17.05 6.20
CA PRO A 69 16.18 -17.10 4.85
C PRO A 69 15.45 -16.16 3.89
N VAL A 70 15.40 -14.86 4.21
CA VAL A 70 14.83 -13.84 3.34
C VAL A 70 15.89 -13.28 2.39
N THR A 71 15.48 -13.06 1.15
CA THR A 71 16.28 -12.51 0.04
C THR A 71 15.58 -11.29 -0.55
N MET A 72 16.21 -10.58 -1.47
CA MET A 72 15.50 -9.56 -2.26
C MET A 72 14.38 -10.18 -3.12
N GLY A 73 14.48 -11.46 -3.49
CA GLY A 73 13.41 -12.17 -4.18
C GLY A 73 12.15 -12.33 -3.31
N THR A 74 12.31 -12.67 -2.02
CA THR A 74 11.18 -12.64 -1.06
C THR A 74 10.58 -11.24 -0.91
N TYR A 75 11.41 -10.19 -0.86
CA TYR A 75 10.95 -8.80 -0.81
C TYR A 75 10.16 -8.43 -2.07
N TYR A 76 10.63 -8.77 -3.27
CA TYR A 76 9.89 -8.46 -4.50
C TYR A 76 8.73 -9.42 -4.77
N GLY A 77 8.60 -10.52 -4.00
CA GLY A 77 7.58 -11.54 -4.22
C GLY A 77 7.85 -12.40 -5.45
N THR A 78 9.10 -12.50 -5.91
CA THR A 78 9.48 -13.22 -7.13
C THR A 78 9.88 -14.67 -6.89
N GLU A 79 10.07 -15.07 -5.62
CA GLU A 79 10.49 -16.44 -5.26
C GLU A 79 9.33 -17.41 -4.98
N ASN A 80 8.09 -16.93 -4.90
CA ASN A 80 6.89 -17.76 -4.71
C ASN A 80 6.19 -18.10 -6.05
N ARG A 81 6.93 -18.16 -7.16
CA ARG A 81 6.42 -18.55 -8.48
C ARG A 81 7.18 -19.74 -9.03
#